data_AF-A0A7Z0I208-F1
#
_entry.id   AF-A0A7Z0I208-F1
#
_cell.length_a   1.000
_cell.length_b   1.000
_cell.length_c   1.000
_cell.angle_alpha   90.00
_cell.angle_beta   90.00
_cell.angle_gamma   90.00
#
_symmetry.space_group_name_H-M   'P 1'
#
loop_
_entity.id
_entity.type
_entity.pdbx_description
1 polymer ?
#
loop_
_entity_poly.entity_id
_entity_poly.type
_entity_poly.pdbx_seq_one_letter_code
_entity_poly.pdbx_strand_id
1 'polypeptide(L)'
;MAAKSPRSGADAEAPGSRKSDSSRPKTPKPVVSNLGPLNDPPAKHIRGRTGPGDGGTVTLCVNDHPVVRTSVHDHGKTAGQFFFSCAELADFLGDGDRISVRDAGGSAIPIRSAGAATEFVVATGTPSRFADLRAKLDAGHVFTKFGKLQEGWTPARRMAVRGLFEAAARVLAEEFGLVLVPAYGNLLGAIREGGFIEHDAGLFDVSYLSAHAAPADVTAEALAVFARLHARGFGSAGSKGAAVYVSHPEFKGVKLDFNWAWFGPDGAFDLSMGSRYEKCRDRAAYEAPRTAFLDDWALRVPGNAEDILVQLYGVNWVTPDQGHRTGAPLTNDPRYSLDDAQMAELARLRARTKARTAGKAARPPR
;
A
#
# COMPACT_ATOMS: atom_id res chain seq x y z
N MET A 1 -78.85 13.16 1.35
CA MET A 1 -78.18 13.38 2.65
C MET A 1 -77.06 14.39 2.43
N ALA A 2 -77.40 15.67 2.59
CA ALA A 2 -76.80 16.63 3.55
C ALA A 2 -75.44 17.19 3.06
N ALA A 3 -75.42 18.30 2.28
CA ALA A 3 -75.50 19.73 2.66
C ALA A 3 -74.11 20.32 2.99
N LYS A 4 -73.50 21.12 2.10
CA LYS A 4 -73.59 22.59 1.94
C LYS A 4 -73.29 23.42 3.21
N SER A 5 -72.14 24.10 3.18
CA SER A 5 -72.00 25.58 3.17
C SER A 5 -71.00 26.18 4.18
N PRO A 6 -70.32 27.29 3.79
CA PRO A 6 -69.26 27.97 4.53
C PRO A 6 -69.80 29.12 5.40
N ARG A 7 -68.98 29.63 6.33
CA ARG A 7 -69.21 30.93 6.98
C ARG A 7 -67.95 31.76 7.10
N SER A 8 -68.13 33.01 6.67
CA SER A 8 -67.33 34.22 6.80
C SER A 8 -67.38 34.85 8.21
N GLY A 9 -66.41 35.71 8.51
CA GLY A 9 -66.42 36.73 9.57
C GLY A 9 -64.97 37.14 9.89
N ALA A 10 -64.45 38.26 9.38
CA ALA A 10 -64.65 39.66 9.80
C ALA A 10 -63.92 40.03 11.11
N ASP A 11 -62.82 40.78 10.92
CA ASP A 11 -62.24 41.89 11.68
C ASP A 11 -62.37 41.99 13.22
N ALA A 12 -61.20 42.11 13.87
CA ALA A 12 -60.99 42.99 15.02
C ALA A 12 -59.50 43.38 15.15
N GLU A 13 -59.21 44.66 14.92
CA GLU A 13 -57.95 45.32 15.29
C GLU A 13 -57.82 45.48 16.82
N ALA A 14 -56.60 45.33 17.35
CA ALA A 14 -56.12 46.01 18.55
C ALA A 14 -54.56 46.04 18.56
N PRO A 15 -53.94 47.03 19.23
CA PRO A 15 -52.64 47.58 18.83
C PRO A 15 -51.45 47.09 19.66
N GLY A 16 -50.26 47.17 19.04
CA GLY A 16 -49.03 47.52 19.75
C GLY A 16 -48.05 46.37 20.02
N SER A 17 -46.96 46.33 19.26
CA SER A 17 -45.62 46.33 19.86
C SER A 17 -44.56 46.73 18.82
N ARG A 18 -43.81 47.78 19.13
CA ARG A 18 -42.60 48.17 18.42
C ARG A 18 -41.58 47.04 18.54
N LYS A 19 -41.11 46.50 17.41
CA LYS A 19 -39.79 45.87 17.32
C LYS A 19 -38.99 46.62 16.26
N SER A 20 -37.98 47.33 16.74
CA SER A 20 -36.95 47.97 15.95
C SER A 20 -36.17 46.92 15.16
N ASP A 21 -36.33 46.89 13.85
CA ASP A 21 -35.49 46.08 12.97
C ASP A 21 -34.30 46.94 12.54
N SER A 22 -33.19 46.77 13.25
CA SER A 22 -31.89 47.37 12.95
C SER A 22 -31.17 46.50 11.92
N SER A 23 -31.45 46.74 10.64
CA SER A 23 -30.71 46.18 9.52
C SER A 23 -29.30 46.79 9.43
N ARG A 24 -28.40 46.34 10.32
CA ARG A 24 -26.96 46.50 10.11
C ARG A 24 -26.47 45.43 9.13
N PRO A 25 -25.68 45.79 8.10
CA PRO A 25 -25.00 44.82 7.26
C PRO A 25 -24.09 43.97 8.16
N LYS A 26 -24.28 42.65 8.14
CA LYS A 26 -23.37 41.71 8.81
C LYS A 26 -22.03 41.79 8.12
N THR A 27 -21.06 42.43 8.78
CA THR A 27 -19.64 42.27 8.48
C THR A 27 -19.34 40.77 8.38
N PRO A 28 -18.66 40.29 7.32
CA PRO A 28 -18.28 38.89 7.24
C PRO A 28 -17.50 38.53 8.51
N LYS A 29 -18.00 37.50 9.21
CA LYS A 29 -17.30 36.98 10.39
C LYS A 29 -15.89 36.59 9.93
N PRO A 30 -14.83 37.04 10.62
CA PRO A 30 -13.49 36.56 10.32
C PRO A 30 -13.51 35.03 10.45
N VAL A 31 -13.13 34.34 9.37
CA VAL A 31 -12.80 32.91 9.45
C VAL A 31 -11.60 32.85 10.40
N VAL A 32 -11.86 32.44 11.64
CA VAL A 32 -10.80 32.19 12.61
C VAL A 32 -9.98 31.05 12.02
N SER A 33 -8.81 31.38 11.46
CA SER A 33 -7.78 30.40 11.15
C SER A 33 -7.38 29.78 12.48
N ASN A 34 -7.91 28.59 12.79
CA ASN A 34 -7.50 27.82 13.96
C ASN A 34 -6.07 27.34 13.74
N LEU A 35 -5.09 28.23 13.93
CA LEU A 35 -3.68 27.90 13.99
C LEU A 35 -3.42 27.35 15.40
N GLY A 36 -3.45 26.02 15.53
CA GLY A 36 -2.98 25.36 16.74
C GLY A 36 -1.46 25.21 16.67
N PRO A 37 -0.70 25.56 17.73
CA PRO A 37 0.71 25.18 17.78
C PRO A 37 0.81 23.66 17.88
N LEU A 38 1.64 23.07 17.03
CA LEU A 38 1.96 21.66 17.10
C LEU A 38 3.30 21.50 17.81
N ASN A 39 3.24 21.41 19.14
CA ASN A 39 4.41 21.26 20.01
C ASN A 39 5.05 19.86 19.93
N ASP A 40 4.32 18.90 19.35
CA ASP A 40 4.78 17.52 19.11
C ASP A 40 4.25 17.12 17.72
N PRO A 41 5.12 16.93 16.70
CA PRO A 41 4.68 16.63 15.33
C PRO A 41 3.75 15.40 15.32
N PRO A 42 2.78 15.32 14.39
CA PRO A 42 1.67 14.40 14.54
C PRO A 42 2.19 12.97 14.64
N ALA A 43 1.87 12.33 15.77
CA ALA A 43 2.32 11.00 16.16
C ALA A 43 2.22 9.97 15.03
N LYS A 44 3.31 9.70 14.30
CA LYS A 44 3.49 8.69 13.23
C LYS A 44 2.51 8.74 12.03
N HIS A 45 1.32 9.30 12.19
CA HIS A 45 0.19 9.21 11.30
C HIS A 45 -0.66 10.48 11.38
N ILE A 46 -1.13 10.94 10.23
CA ILE A 46 -2.10 12.05 10.13
C ILE A 46 -3.42 11.48 9.64
N ARG A 47 -4.50 11.79 10.35
CA ARG A 47 -5.85 11.28 10.03
C ARG A 47 -6.93 12.32 10.29
N GLY A 48 -8.00 12.23 9.52
CA GLY A 48 -9.14 13.13 9.65
C GLY A 48 -10.37 12.60 8.96
N ARG A 49 -11.35 13.49 8.79
CA ARG A 49 -12.63 13.19 8.16
C ARG A 49 -12.96 14.26 7.13
N THR A 50 -13.60 13.85 6.04
CA THR A 50 -14.21 14.75 5.06
C THR A 50 -15.71 14.87 5.31
N GLY A 51 -16.42 15.72 4.56
CA GLY A 51 -17.87 15.77 4.61
C GLY A 51 -18.52 14.46 4.11
N PRO A 52 -19.80 14.23 4.41
CA PRO A 52 -20.56 13.12 3.83
C PRO A 52 -20.61 13.25 2.30
N GLY A 53 -20.30 12.18 1.58
CA GLY A 53 -20.30 12.17 0.11
C GLY A 53 -19.04 12.77 -0.53
N ASP A 54 -18.11 13.30 0.26
CA ASP A 54 -16.79 13.74 -0.20
C ASP A 54 -15.88 12.51 -0.40
N GLY A 55 -16.22 11.68 -1.38
CA GLY A 55 -15.29 10.71 -1.94
C GLY A 55 -14.18 11.41 -2.72
N GLY A 56 -13.06 10.72 -2.94
CA GLY A 56 -11.96 11.23 -3.76
C GLY A 56 -10.61 11.14 -3.07
N THR A 57 -9.72 12.07 -3.41
CA THR A 57 -8.34 12.09 -2.90
C THR A 57 -8.10 13.31 -2.04
N VAL A 58 -7.30 13.15 -0.99
CA VAL A 58 -6.78 14.25 -0.18
C VAL A 58 -5.25 14.26 -0.21
N THR A 59 -4.68 15.44 -0.07
CA THR A 59 -3.24 15.69 -0.13
C THR A 59 -2.77 16.29 1.18
N LEU A 60 -1.78 15.66 1.81
CA LEU A 60 -1.02 16.29 2.89
C LEU A 60 -0.05 17.28 2.27
N CYS A 61 -0.05 18.51 2.79
CA CYS A 61 0.83 19.59 2.37
C CYS A 61 1.73 20.04 3.53
N VAL A 62 2.95 20.43 3.19
CA VAL A 62 3.85 21.17 4.08
C VAL A 62 4.28 22.44 3.37
N ASN A 63 4.07 23.61 3.98
CA ASN A 63 4.34 24.91 3.36
C ASN A 63 3.70 25.04 1.97
N ASP A 64 2.44 24.62 1.85
CA ASP A 64 1.66 24.53 0.60
C ASP A 64 2.20 23.58 -0.48
N HIS A 65 3.32 22.92 -0.23
CA HIS A 65 3.87 21.91 -1.13
C HIS A 65 3.20 20.56 -0.86
N PRO A 66 2.72 19.84 -1.89
CA PRO A 66 2.18 18.49 -1.72
C PRO A 66 3.27 17.52 -1.28
N VAL A 67 2.97 16.68 -0.28
CA VAL A 67 3.92 15.71 0.30
C VAL A 67 3.46 14.27 0.06
N VAL A 68 2.19 13.97 0.33
CA VAL A 68 1.62 12.64 0.10
C VAL A 68 0.14 12.76 -0.23
N ARG A 69 -0.37 11.87 -1.09
CA ARG A 69 -1.79 11.76 -1.42
C ARG A 69 -2.34 10.43 -0.95
N THR A 70 -3.61 10.42 -0.57
CA THR A 70 -4.34 9.21 -0.21
C THR A 70 -5.81 9.36 -0.60
N SER A 71 -6.52 8.24 -0.72
CA SER A 71 -7.95 8.24 -0.98
C SER A 71 -8.74 8.48 0.32
N VAL A 72 -9.94 9.01 0.17
CA VAL A 72 -10.92 9.12 1.25
C VAL A 72 -11.79 7.87 1.26
N HIS A 73 -11.87 7.24 2.42
CA HIS A 73 -12.68 6.08 2.72
C HIS A 73 -14.09 6.49 3.08
N ASP A 74 -15.02 6.26 2.17
CA ASP A 74 -16.43 6.32 2.48
C ASP A 74 -16.90 4.99 3.10
N HIS A 75 -17.33 5.05 4.36
CA HIS A 75 -17.96 3.92 5.05
C HIS A 75 -19.50 3.97 4.95
N GLY A 76 -20.05 4.69 3.97
CA GLY A 76 -21.48 4.80 3.68
C GLY A 76 -22.09 6.12 4.18
N LYS A 77 -23.12 6.07 5.04
CA LYS A 77 -23.84 7.28 5.52
C LYS A 77 -23.02 8.18 6.47
N THR A 78 -21.72 7.96 6.57
CA THR A 78 -20.83 8.66 7.50
C THR A 78 -19.78 9.46 6.76
N ALA A 79 -19.29 10.52 7.38
CA ALA A 79 -18.15 11.29 6.92
C ALA A 79 -16.99 10.40 6.45
N GLY A 80 -16.45 10.68 5.26
CA GLY A 80 -15.29 9.97 4.72
C GLY A 80 -14.09 10.09 5.65
N GLN A 81 -13.19 9.11 5.64
CA GLN A 81 -12.00 9.08 6.49
C GLN A 81 -10.74 9.05 5.64
N PHE A 82 -9.67 9.72 6.09
CA PHE A 82 -8.37 9.64 5.43
C PHE A 82 -7.27 9.30 6.44
N PHE A 83 -6.21 8.71 5.93
CA PHE A 83 -5.03 8.31 6.70
C PHE A 83 -3.76 8.46 5.88
N PHE A 84 -2.76 9.11 6.48
CA PHE A 84 -1.40 9.20 5.96
C PHE A 84 -0.43 8.48 6.90
N SER A 85 0.34 7.54 6.36
CA SER A 85 1.49 6.96 7.04
C SER A 85 2.73 7.78 6.69
N CYS A 86 3.19 8.63 7.59
CA CYS A 86 4.27 9.60 7.31
C CYS A 86 5.13 9.83 8.55
N ALA A 87 5.52 8.75 9.24
CA ALA A 87 6.24 8.81 10.50
C ALA A 87 7.57 9.58 10.42
N GLU A 88 8.36 9.38 9.36
CA GLU A 88 9.62 10.09 9.14
C GLU A 88 9.43 11.54 8.69
N LEU A 89 8.19 12.02 8.47
CA LEU A 89 7.94 13.43 8.15
C LEU A 89 8.44 14.34 9.27
N ALA A 90 8.29 13.92 10.53
CA ALA A 90 8.73 14.68 11.70
C ALA A 90 10.23 15.01 11.65
N ASP A 91 11.06 14.17 11.02
CA ASP A 91 12.51 14.37 10.92
C ASP A 91 12.91 15.55 10.01
N PHE A 92 11.94 16.05 9.22
CA PHE A 92 12.12 17.14 8.26
C PHE A 92 11.43 18.44 8.67
N LEU A 93 10.56 18.39 9.68
CA LEU A 93 9.80 19.54 10.13
C LEU A 93 10.58 20.33 11.18
N GLY A 94 10.38 21.64 11.19
CA GLY A 94 10.89 22.54 12.23
C GLY A 94 10.05 23.79 12.37
N ASP A 95 10.53 24.71 13.22
CA ASP A 95 9.80 25.92 13.60
C ASP A 95 9.34 26.73 12.39
N GLY A 96 8.04 27.02 12.35
CA GLY A 96 7.40 27.81 11.30
C GLY A 96 6.87 27.01 10.12
N ASP A 97 7.19 25.71 9.99
CA ASP A 97 6.60 24.87 8.96
C ASP A 97 5.09 24.76 9.14
N ARG A 98 4.35 24.81 8.03
CA ARG A 98 2.89 24.74 8.01
C ARG A 98 2.39 23.41 7.50
N ILE A 99 1.60 22.68 8.26
CA ILE A 99 1.00 21.41 7.84
C ILE A 99 -0.48 21.62 7.57
N SER A 100 -0.95 21.21 6.39
CA SER A 100 -2.37 21.21 6.06
C SER A 100 -2.74 19.94 5.29
N VAL A 101 -4.03 19.60 5.26
CA VAL A 101 -4.57 18.55 4.38
C VAL A 101 -5.55 19.24 3.46
N ARG A 102 -5.44 18.99 2.16
CA ARG A 102 -6.27 19.61 1.13
C ARG A 102 -7.09 18.56 0.39
N ASP A 103 -8.33 18.88 0.05
CA ASP A 103 -9.15 18.05 -0.84
C ASP A 103 -8.70 18.15 -2.31
N ALA A 104 -9.39 17.45 -3.20
CA ALA A 104 -9.10 17.48 -4.64
C ALA A 104 -9.30 18.87 -5.27
N GLY A 105 -10.12 19.74 -4.66
CA GLY A 105 -10.31 21.14 -5.07
C GLY A 105 -9.26 22.09 -4.49
N GLY A 106 -8.32 21.59 -3.68
CA GLY A 106 -7.27 22.38 -3.02
C GLY A 106 -7.72 23.07 -1.74
N SER A 107 -8.95 22.85 -1.27
CA SER A 107 -9.46 23.46 -0.04
C SER A 107 -8.90 22.73 1.18
N ALA A 108 -8.47 23.48 2.19
CA ALA A 108 -7.97 22.90 3.43
C ALA A 108 -9.12 22.24 4.24
N ILE A 109 -8.91 21.00 4.67
CA ILE A 109 -9.89 20.22 5.42
C ILE A 109 -9.45 19.99 6.88
N PRO A 110 -10.40 19.79 7.81
CA PRO A 110 -10.08 19.60 9.23
C PRO A 110 -9.26 18.33 9.50
N ILE A 111 -8.19 18.49 10.29
CA ILE A 111 -7.31 17.40 10.73
C ILE A 111 -7.67 17.03 12.17
N ARG A 112 -8.35 15.90 12.34
CA ARG A 112 -8.88 15.49 13.66
C ARG A 112 -7.77 15.16 14.66
N SER A 113 -6.66 14.58 14.21
CA SER A 113 -5.52 14.27 15.08
C SER A 113 -4.95 15.48 15.80
N ALA A 114 -5.29 16.70 15.36
CA ALA A 114 -4.88 17.93 16.01
C ALA A 114 -6.06 18.90 16.16
N GLY A 115 -7.15 18.40 16.74
CA GLY A 115 -8.25 19.26 17.23
C GLY A 115 -9.16 19.86 16.16
N ALA A 116 -9.17 19.29 14.94
CA ALA A 116 -9.97 19.75 13.81
C ALA A 116 -9.58 21.14 13.25
N ALA A 117 -8.35 21.59 13.50
CA ALA A 117 -7.76 22.69 12.74
C ALA A 117 -7.50 22.27 11.29
N THR A 118 -7.55 23.25 10.38
CA THR A 118 -7.30 23.06 8.94
C THR A 118 -5.83 23.28 8.58
N GLU A 119 -5.06 23.89 9.48
CA GLU A 119 -3.63 24.16 9.34
C GLU A 119 -2.95 24.16 10.72
N PHE A 120 -1.70 23.69 10.77
CA PHE A 120 -0.82 23.75 11.95
C PHE A 120 0.45 24.47 11.63
N VAL A 121 0.97 25.19 12.62
CA VAL A 121 2.35 25.69 12.60
C VAL A 121 3.18 24.83 13.55
N VAL A 122 4.27 24.28 13.02
CA VAL A 122 5.22 23.47 13.77
C VAL A 122 6.03 24.37 14.70
N ALA A 123 6.17 23.96 15.97
CA ALA A 123 6.95 24.64 16.99
C ALA A 123 7.71 23.59 17.83
N THR A 124 8.81 23.08 17.28
CA THR A 124 9.64 22.01 17.85
C THR A 124 10.89 22.52 18.56
N GLY A 125 11.23 23.81 18.40
CA GLY A 125 12.50 24.37 18.86
C GLY A 125 13.70 24.01 17.97
N THR A 126 13.45 23.49 16.77
CA THR A 126 14.48 23.10 15.80
C THR A 126 14.26 23.79 14.46
N PRO A 127 15.32 24.15 13.70
CA PRO A 127 15.17 24.71 12.37
C PRO A 127 14.46 23.74 11.41
N SER A 128 13.65 24.28 10.50
CA SER A 128 13.05 23.51 9.41
C SER A 128 14.11 22.85 8.55
N ARG A 129 13.85 21.60 8.16
CA ARG A 129 14.61 20.84 7.16
C ARG A 129 13.75 20.49 5.96
N PHE A 130 12.67 21.24 5.74
CA PHE A 130 11.71 20.97 4.68
C PHE A 130 12.33 20.99 3.28
N ALA A 131 13.39 21.79 3.08
CA ALA A 131 14.14 21.80 1.82
C ALA A 131 14.75 20.43 1.49
N ASP A 132 15.26 19.68 2.49
CA ASP A 132 15.80 18.32 2.31
C ASP A 132 14.69 17.36 1.89
N LEU A 133 13.52 17.45 2.53
CA LEU A 133 12.36 16.63 2.17
C LEU A 133 11.93 16.91 0.75
N ARG A 134 11.79 18.18 0.37
CA ARG A 134 11.38 18.58 -0.97
C ARG A 134 12.34 18.04 -2.03
N ALA A 135 13.65 18.16 -1.82
CA ALA A 135 14.64 17.59 -2.73
C ALA A 135 14.50 16.07 -2.90
N LYS A 136 14.14 15.34 -1.83
CA LYS A 136 13.87 13.90 -1.90
C LYS A 136 12.59 13.58 -2.67
N LEU A 137 11.50 14.32 -2.42
CA LEU A 137 10.23 14.16 -3.14
C LEU A 137 10.39 14.46 -4.63
N ASP A 138 11.11 15.53 -4.98
CA ASP A 138 11.44 15.89 -6.37
C ASP A 138 12.29 14.81 -7.05
N ALA A 139 13.12 14.09 -6.29
CA ALA A 139 13.87 12.92 -6.73
C ALA A 139 13.03 11.62 -6.78
N GLY A 140 11.72 11.69 -6.59
CA GLY A 140 10.80 10.55 -6.66
C GLY A 140 10.74 9.70 -5.39
N HIS A 141 11.14 10.23 -4.23
CA HIS A 141 10.87 9.55 -2.97
C HIS A 141 9.40 9.67 -2.59
N VAL A 142 8.91 8.65 -1.90
CA VAL A 142 7.52 8.53 -1.42
C VAL A 142 7.52 8.05 0.02
N PHE A 143 6.48 8.41 0.76
CA PHE A 143 6.21 7.78 2.04
C PHE A 143 5.58 6.41 1.84
N THR A 144 6.21 5.38 2.38
CA THR A 144 5.71 4.01 2.35
C THR A 144 4.51 3.82 3.29
N LYS A 145 3.79 2.71 3.17
CA LYS A 145 2.73 2.30 4.12
C LYS A 145 3.19 2.25 5.59
N PHE A 146 4.49 2.15 5.83
CA PHE A 146 5.10 2.16 7.17
C PHE A 146 5.52 3.55 7.66
N GLY A 147 5.29 4.59 6.86
CA GLY A 147 5.64 5.97 7.19
C GLY A 147 7.11 6.31 6.98
N LYS A 148 7.86 5.44 6.30
CA LYS A 148 9.26 5.70 5.93
C LYS A 148 9.36 6.39 4.58
N LEU A 149 10.26 7.35 4.45
CA LEU A 149 10.56 8.03 3.19
C LEU A 149 11.61 7.23 2.41
N GLN A 150 11.22 6.68 1.27
CA GLN A 150 12.07 5.82 0.45
C GLN A 150 11.95 6.21 -1.02
N GLU A 151 12.93 5.83 -1.83
CA GLU A 151 12.78 5.92 -3.28
C GLU A 151 11.53 5.15 -3.72
N GLY A 152 10.68 5.78 -4.53
CA GLY A 152 9.46 5.18 -5.04
C GLY A 152 9.72 4.22 -6.21
N TRP A 153 8.66 3.97 -6.98
CA TRP A 153 8.72 3.24 -8.24
C TRP A 153 9.13 4.17 -9.38
N THR A 154 10.41 4.51 -9.47
CA THR A 154 10.96 5.26 -10.62
C THR A 154 10.91 4.43 -11.90
N PRO A 155 10.89 5.03 -13.11
CA PRO A 155 10.90 4.27 -14.37
C PRO A 155 12.04 3.26 -14.45
N ALA A 156 13.25 3.66 -14.03
CA ALA A 156 14.42 2.78 -14.00
C ALA A 156 14.22 1.58 -13.06
N ARG A 157 13.63 1.81 -11.88
CA ARG A 157 13.34 0.73 -10.92
C ARG A 157 12.26 -0.22 -11.44
N ARG A 158 11.22 0.29 -12.08
CA ARG A 158 10.16 -0.52 -12.73
C ARG A 158 10.73 -1.40 -13.83
N MET A 159 11.60 -0.86 -14.67
CA MET A 159 12.31 -1.65 -15.69
C MET A 159 13.20 -2.72 -15.07
N ALA A 160 13.97 -2.38 -14.03
CA ALA A 160 14.86 -3.33 -13.37
C ALA A 160 14.08 -4.47 -12.70
N VAL A 161 12.97 -4.17 -12.01
CA VAL A 161 12.16 -5.20 -11.35
C VAL A 161 11.44 -6.11 -12.36
N ARG A 162 10.96 -5.54 -13.47
CA ARG A 162 10.41 -6.30 -14.58
C ARG A 162 11.45 -7.27 -15.15
N GLY A 163 12.66 -6.80 -15.44
CA GLY A 163 13.74 -7.65 -15.94
C GLY A 163 14.10 -8.77 -14.96
N LEU A 164 14.18 -8.46 -13.66
CA LEU A 164 14.41 -9.45 -12.61
C LEU A 164 13.30 -10.50 -12.53
N PHE A 165 12.03 -10.07 -12.61
CA PHE A 165 10.88 -10.97 -12.65
C PHE A 165 10.94 -11.88 -13.87
N GLU A 166 11.12 -11.33 -15.07
CA GLU A 166 11.13 -12.09 -16.32
C GLU A 166 12.26 -13.12 -16.36
N ALA A 167 13.44 -12.74 -15.84
CA ALA A 167 14.57 -13.66 -15.70
C ALA A 167 14.26 -14.81 -14.73
N ALA A 168 13.68 -14.52 -13.56
CA ALA A 168 13.31 -15.54 -12.58
C ALA A 168 12.19 -16.45 -13.12
N ALA A 169 11.15 -15.87 -13.72
CA ALA A 169 10.03 -16.58 -14.33
C ALA A 169 10.51 -17.56 -15.41
N ARG A 170 11.50 -17.17 -16.23
CA ARG A 170 12.09 -18.04 -17.24
C ARG A 170 12.79 -19.26 -16.62
N VAL A 171 13.54 -19.07 -15.53
CA VAL A 171 14.17 -20.20 -14.82
C VAL A 171 13.11 -21.15 -14.28
N LEU A 172 12.05 -20.64 -13.68
CA LEU A 172 10.96 -21.47 -13.15
C LEU A 172 10.26 -22.27 -14.26
N ALA A 173 9.96 -21.61 -15.39
CA ALA A 173 9.31 -22.26 -16.52
C ALA A 173 10.20 -23.35 -17.15
N GLU A 174 11.47 -23.04 -17.42
CA GLU A 174 12.40 -23.98 -18.09
C GLU A 174 12.78 -25.17 -17.23
N GLU A 175 12.93 -24.98 -15.91
CA GLU A 175 13.50 -26.00 -15.02
C GLU A 175 12.45 -26.79 -14.25
N PHE A 176 11.27 -26.21 -14.04
CA PHE A 176 10.22 -26.79 -13.20
C PHE A 176 8.84 -26.80 -13.87
N GLY A 177 8.67 -26.14 -15.04
CA GLY A 177 7.35 -25.95 -15.64
C GLY A 177 6.42 -25.07 -14.80
N LEU A 178 6.97 -24.25 -13.90
CA LEU A 178 6.21 -23.42 -12.98
C LEU A 178 5.98 -22.01 -13.54
N VAL A 179 4.84 -21.41 -13.18
CA VAL A 179 4.49 -20.03 -13.56
C VAL A 179 4.70 -19.12 -12.37
N LEU A 180 5.54 -18.10 -12.54
CA LEU A 180 5.70 -17.02 -11.57
C LEU A 180 4.60 -15.96 -11.79
N VAL A 181 3.94 -15.56 -10.72
CA VAL A 181 2.86 -14.56 -10.69
C VAL A 181 3.13 -13.52 -9.59
N PRO A 182 2.58 -12.30 -9.66
CA PRO A 182 2.67 -11.35 -8.57
C PRO A 182 1.83 -11.85 -7.38
N ALA A 183 2.24 -11.46 -6.18
CA ALA A 183 1.55 -11.79 -4.94
C ALA A 183 1.25 -10.53 -4.12
N TYR A 184 0.41 -10.66 -3.09
CA TYR A 184 0.14 -9.60 -2.11
C TYR A 184 -0.10 -8.20 -2.73
N GLY A 185 0.68 -7.20 -2.34
CA GLY A 185 0.47 -5.81 -2.77
C GLY A 185 0.68 -5.61 -4.26
N ASN A 186 1.52 -6.45 -4.88
CA ASN A 186 1.80 -6.38 -6.30
C ASN A 186 0.68 -7.04 -7.13
N LEU A 187 0.05 -8.11 -6.61
CA LEU A 187 -1.19 -8.63 -7.19
C LEU A 187 -2.32 -7.60 -7.05
N LEU A 188 -2.44 -6.97 -5.88
CA LEU A 188 -3.44 -5.93 -5.62
C LEU A 188 -3.29 -4.75 -6.59
N GLY A 189 -2.06 -4.26 -6.80
CA GLY A 189 -1.77 -3.20 -7.77
C GLY A 189 -2.18 -3.59 -9.20
N ALA A 190 -1.81 -4.81 -9.62
CA ALA A 190 -2.12 -5.30 -10.96
C ALA A 190 -3.63 -5.41 -11.24
N ILE A 191 -4.42 -5.82 -10.24
CA ILE A 191 -5.87 -6.04 -10.40
C ILE A 191 -6.66 -4.76 -10.14
N ARG A 192 -6.31 -3.98 -9.12
CA ARG A 192 -7.07 -2.80 -8.70
C ARG A 192 -6.70 -1.54 -9.47
N GLU A 193 -5.40 -1.31 -9.65
CA GLU A 193 -4.86 -0.04 -10.14
C GLU A 193 -4.36 -0.15 -11.58
N GLY A 194 -4.13 -1.38 -12.07
CA GLY A 194 -3.45 -1.61 -13.34
C GLY A 194 -2.00 -1.11 -13.32
N GLY A 195 -1.40 -0.98 -12.12
CA GLY A 195 -0.13 -0.30 -11.90
C GLY A 195 0.46 -0.61 -10.53
N PHE A 196 1.65 -0.07 -10.27
CA PHE A 196 2.30 -0.23 -8.96
C PHE A 196 1.61 0.63 -7.90
N ILE A 197 1.37 0.04 -6.73
CA ILE A 197 0.91 0.81 -5.56
C ILE A 197 2.07 1.70 -5.09
N GLU A 198 1.96 3.01 -5.28
CA GLU A 198 3.06 3.96 -5.07
C GLU A 198 3.67 3.88 -3.66
N HIS A 199 2.82 3.75 -2.64
CA HIS A 199 3.22 3.69 -1.24
C HIS A 199 3.60 2.27 -0.76
N ASP A 200 3.50 1.27 -1.63
CA ASP A 200 4.07 -0.07 -1.43
C ASP A 200 5.45 -0.19 -2.09
N ALA A 201 6.23 0.89 -2.01
CA ALA A 201 7.59 0.94 -2.49
C ALA A 201 8.52 0.15 -1.54
N GLY A 202 9.29 -0.80 -2.08
CA GLY A 202 10.28 -1.54 -1.31
C GLY A 202 10.72 -2.83 -1.97
N LEU A 203 9.77 -3.73 -2.21
CA LEU A 203 9.98 -5.06 -2.78
C LEU A 203 8.85 -5.41 -3.73
N PHE A 204 9.10 -6.35 -4.64
CA PHE A 204 8.09 -6.89 -5.54
C PHE A 204 7.76 -8.32 -5.15
N ASP A 205 6.60 -8.50 -4.54
CA ASP A 205 6.08 -9.78 -4.07
C ASP A 205 5.70 -10.66 -5.27
N VAL A 206 6.24 -11.87 -5.27
CA VAL A 206 5.94 -12.89 -6.28
C VAL A 206 5.64 -14.22 -5.61
N SER A 207 4.90 -15.06 -6.30
CA SER A 207 4.73 -16.47 -5.93
C SER A 207 4.61 -17.36 -7.16
N TYR A 208 4.80 -18.66 -6.95
CA TYR A 208 4.33 -19.69 -7.87
C TYR A 208 3.45 -20.68 -7.10
N LEU A 209 2.65 -21.45 -7.82
CA LEU A 209 1.85 -22.52 -7.24
C LEU A 209 2.64 -23.84 -7.26
N SER A 210 2.89 -24.41 -6.08
CA SER A 210 3.51 -25.72 -5.92
C SER A 210 2.64 -26.82 -6.51
N ALA A 211 3.29 -27.82 -7.12
CA ALA A 211 2.63 -29.05 -7.54
C ALA A 211 2.23 -29.93 -6.34
N HIS A 212 2.77 -29.64 -5.16
CA HIS A 212 2.60 -30.45 -3.97
C HIS A 212 1.59 -29.85 -2.99
N ALA A 213 1.05 -30.72 -2.13
CA ALA A 213 0.12 -30.35 -1.06
C ALA A 213 0.68 -30.59 0.34
N ALA A 214 1.61 -31.54 0.50
CA ALA A 214 2.19 -31.86 1.80
C ALA A 214 3.31 -30.87 2.17
N PRO A 215 3.42 -30.43 3.44
CA PRO A 215 4.39 -29.39 3.82
C PRO A 215 5.85 -29.75 3.50
N ALA A 216 6.24 -31.01 3.71
CA ALA A 216 7.60 -31.47 3.43
C ALA A 216 7.93 -31.38 1.93
N ASP A 217 6.98 -31.72 1.06
CA ASP A 217 7.19 -31.72 -0.40
C ASP A 217 7.19 -30.28 -0.95
N VAL A 218 6.28 -29.43 -0.45
CA VAL A 218 6.22 -28.01 -0.83
C VAL A 218 7.52 -27.29 -0.45
N THR A 219 8.04 -27.52 0.76
CA THR A 219 9.31 -26.90 1.20
C THR A 219 10.52 -27.48 0.48
N ALA A 220 10.51 -28.77 0.14
CA ALA A 220 11.56 -29.38 -0.68
C ALA A 220 11.59 -28.78 -2.10
N GLU A 221 10.43 -28.57 -2.73
CA GLU A 221 10.32 -27.90 -4.03
C GLU A 221 10.81 -26.45 -3.94
N ALA A 222 10.39 -25.69 -2.93
CA ALA A 222 10.87 -24.32 -2.72
C ALA A 222 12.40 -24.26 -2.57
N LEU A 223 12.98 -25.16 -1.78
CA LEU A 223 14.44 -25.28 -1.64
C LEU A 223 15.12 -25.57 -2.98
N ALA A 224 14.55 -26.47 -3.79
CA ALA A 224 15.07 -26.81 -5.11
C ALA A 224 15.00 -25.62 -6.08
N VAL A 225 13.89 -24.88 -6.09
CA VAL A 225 13.71 -23.65 -6.87
C VAL A 225 14.79 -22.63 -6.52
N PHE A 226 14.99 -22.32 -5.24
CA PHE A 226 16.01 -21.35 -4.81
C PHE A 226 17.44 -21.83 -5.07
N ALA A 227 17.72 -23.13 -4.89
CA ALA A 227 19.00 -23.71 -5.25
C ALA A 227 19.29 -23.54 -6.75
N ARG A 228 18.26 -23.71 -7.60
CA ARG A 228 18.40 -23.55 -9.05
C ARG A 228 18.56 -22.10 -9.47
N LEU A 229 17.81 -21.18 -8.87
CA LEU A 229 18.01 -19.74 -9.06
C LEU A 229 19.44 -19.34 -8.69
N HIS A 230 19.96 -19.80 -7.55
CA HIS A 230 21.37 -19.56 -7.19
C HIS A 230 22.33 -20.12 -8.23
N ALA A 231 22.11 -21.34 -8.72
CA ALA A 231 22.95 -21.93 -9.77
C ALA A 231 22.95 -21.11 -11.08
N ARG A 232 21.86 -20.39 -11.36
CA ARG A 232 21.68 -19.47 -12.49
C ARG A 232 22.17 -18.04 -12.23
N GLY A 233 22.84 -17.78 -11.10
CA GLY A 233 23.49 -16.50 -10.82
C GLY A 233 22.65 -15.52 -9.99
N PHE A 234 21.43 -15.90 -9.61
CA PHE A 234 20.65 -15.13 -8.65
C PHE A 234 21.29 -15.22 -7.27
N GLY A 235 21.11 -14.18 -6.46
CA GLY A 235 21.50 -14.15 -5.06
C GLY A 235 20.30 -13.95 -4.16
N SER A 236 20.35 -14.50 -2.95
CA SER A 236 19.38 -14.19 -1.90
C SER A 236 19.89 -13.10 -0.95
N ALA A 237 19.02 -12.24 -0.44
CA ALA A 237 19.39 -11.12 0.42
C ALA A 237 18.55 -11.09 1.70
N GLY A 238 18.63 -12.16 2.49
CA GLY A 238 17.81 -12.36 3.69
C GLY A 238 16.59 -13.23 3.39
N SER A 239 15.99 -13.76 4.46
CA SER A 239 14.74 -14.52 4.40
C SER A 239 13.98 -14.35 5.70
N LYS A 240 12.69 -14.70 5.66
CA LYS A 240 11.83 -14.80 6.84
C LYS A 240 11.27 -16.21 7.01
N GLY A 241 11.98 -17.26 6.59
CA GLY A 241 11.53 -18.66 6.56
C GLY A 241 10.37 -18.93 5.58
N ALA A 242 9.36 -18.07 5.61
CA ALA A 242 8.18 -18.01 4.76
C ALA A 242 8.37 -17.22 3.45
N ALA A 243 9.49 -16.52 3.27
CA ALA A 243 9.82 -15.85 2.02
C ALA A 243 11.34 -15.64 1.89
N VAL A 244 11.82 -15.57 0.66
CA VAL A 244 13.25 -15.36 0.34
C VAL A 244 13.38 -14.15 -0.57
N TYR A 245 14.24 -13.20 -0.20
CA TYR A 245 14.49 -12.06 -1.09
C TYR A 245 15.47 -12.47 -2.19
N VAL A 246 15.03 -12.44 -3.45
CA VAL A 246 15.82 -12.82 -4.62
C VAL A 246 16.29 -11.59 -5.38
N SER A 247 17.55 -11.59 -5.82
CA SER A 247 18.19 -10.51 -6.57
C SER A 247 19.07 -11.09 -7.66
N HIS A 248 19.46 -10.28 -8.65
CA HIS A 248 20.43 -10.68 -9.66
C HIS A 248 21.37 -9.51 -9.94
N PRO A 249 22.69 -9.73 -10.12
CA PRO A 249 23.66 -8.64 -10.32
C PRO A 249 23.37 -7.72 -11.52
N GLU A 250 22.67 -8.23 -12.52
CA GLU A 250 22.23 -7.49 -13.71
C GLU A 250 21.16 -6.43 -13.38
N PHE A 251 20.29 -6.72 -12.40
CA PHE A 251 19.17 -5.86 -12.01
C PHE A 251 19.48 -5.19 -10.66
N LYS A 252 20.33 -4.18 -10.70
CA LYS A 252 20.81 -3.46 -9.50
C LYS A 252 19.68 -2.72 -8.79
N GLY A 253 19.75 -2.66 -7.46
CA GLY A 253 18.84 -1.87 -6.64
C GLY A 253 17.45 -2.47 -6.43
N VAL A 254 17.15 -3.63 -7.02
CA VAL A 254 15.84 -4.30 -6.90
C VAL A 254 15.96 -5.72 -6.37
N LYS A 255 14.87 -6.20 -5.76
CA LYS A 255 14.71 -7.56 -5.24
C LYS A 255 13.26 -8.00 -5.41
N LEU A 256 13.06 -9.30 -5.60
CA LEU A 256 11.75 -9.95 -5.47
C LEU A 256 11.59 -10.45 -4.03
N ASP A 257 10.42 -10.24 -3.44
CA ASP A 257 10.01 -10.94 -2.23
C ASP A 257 9.34 -12.26 -2.64
N PHE A 258 10.12 -13.34 -2.62
CA PHE A 258 9.78 -14.58 -3.30
C PHE A 258 9.07 -15.53 -2.33
N ASN A 259 7.78 -15.72 -2.58
CA ASN A 259 6.87 -16.61 -1.85
C ASN A 259 6.58 -17.87 -2.67
N TRP A 260 5.95 -18.86 -2.04
CA TRP A 260 5.37 -20.01 -2.72
C TRP A 260 3.96 -20.23 -2.20
N ALA A 261 3.10 -20.76 -3.07
CA ALA A 261 1.71 -21.06 -2.77
C ALA A 261 1.43 -22.55 -2.97
N TRP A 262 0.37 -23.06 -2.36
CA TRP A 262 -0.05 -24.46 -2.52
C TRP A 262 -1.55 -24.57 -2.30
N PHE A 263 -2.14 -25.68 -2.77
CA PHE A 263 -3.41 -26.16 -2.23
C PHE A 263 -3.11 -27.27 -1.23
N GLY A 264 -3.56 -27.11 0.00
CA GLY A 264 -3.37 -28.11 1.05
C GLY A 264 -4.15 -29.41 0.79
N PRO A 265 -3.95 -30.44 1.63
CA PRO A 265 -4.68 -31.70 1.52
C PRO A 265 -6.21 -31.54 1.64
N ASP A 266 -6.67 -30.47 2.29
CA ASP A 266 -8.08 -30.11 2.41
C ASP A 266 -8.60 -29.28 1.22
N GLY A 267 -7.77 -29.07 0.19
CA GLY A 267 -8.09 -28.27 -0.98
C GLY A 267 -8.09 -26.76 -0.74
N ALA A 268 -7.59 -26.25 0.39
CA ALA A 268 -7.50 -24.82 0.63
C ALA A 268 -6.19 -24.23 0.06
N PHE A 269 -6.31 -23.13 -0.68
CA PHE A 269 -5.21 -22.32 -1.17
C PHE A 269 -4.55 -21.54 -0.03
N ASP A 270 -3.23 -21.56 0.04
CA ASP A 270 -2.48 -20.71 0.96
C ASP A 270 -1.14 -20.29 0.38
N LEU A 271 -0.52 -19.29 1.03
CA LEU A 271 0.78 -18.74 0.68
C LEU A 271 1.74 -18.89 1.85
N SER A 272 3.03 -18.93 1.57
CA SER A 272 4.07 -19.16 2.57
C SER A 272 4.11 -18.08 3.65
N MET A 273 3.91 -16.81 3.27
CA MET A 273 3.74 -15.68 4.20
C MET A 273 2.34 -15.60 4.82
N GLY A 274 1.42 -16.48 4.41
CA GLY A 274 0.11 -16.66 5.01
C GLY A 274 -1.01 -15.84 4.39
N SER A 275 -2.19 -16.01 4.98
CA SER A 275 -3.46 -15.37 4.61
C SER A 275 -4.24 -14.94 5.86
N ARG A 276 -5.37 -14.23 5.66
CA ARG A 276 -6.11 -13.58 6.76
C ARG A 276 -7.57 -14.00 6.86
N TYR A 277 -8.21 -14.18 5.71
CA TYR A 277 -9.64 -14.45 5.60
C TYR A 277 -9.87 -15.86 5.05
N GLU A 278 -11.12 -16.16 4.72
CA GLU A 278 -11.51 -17.45 4.15
C GLU A 278 -10.65 -17.80 2.93
N LYS A 279 -10.19 -19.05 2.89
CA LYS A 279 -9.26 -19.52 1.87
C LYS A 279 -9.99 -19.93 0.60
N CYS A 280 -9.47 -19.51 -0.56
CA CYS A 280 -9.92 -20.01 -1.85
C CYS A 280 -9.74 -21.54 -1.92
N ARG A 281 -10.64 -22.23 -2.62
CA ARG A 281 -10.60 -23.70 -2.76
C ARG A 281 -10.62 -24.18 -4.21
N ASP A 282 -10.87 -23.28 -5.16
CA ASP A 282 -10.97 -23.63 -6.57
C ASP A 282 -9.60 -23.55 -7.26
N ARG A 283 -8.93 -24.71 -7.34
CA ARG A 283 -7.66 -24.85 -8.06
C ARG A 283 -7.80 -24.59 -9.56
N ALA A 284 -8.89 -25.07 -10.17
CA ALA A 284 -9.10 -24.90 -11.61
C ALA A 284 -9.26 -23.41 -11.96
N ALA A 285 -9.98 -22.65 -11.14
CA ALA A 285 -10.11 -21.21 -11.30
C ALA A 285 -8.79 -20.46 -11.07
N TYR A 286 -7.95 -20.92 -10.12
CA TYR A 286 -6.60 -20.37 -9.94
C TYR A 286 -5.73 -20.56 -11.18
N GLU A 287 -5.70 -21.77 -11.72
CA GLU A 287 -4.82 -22.16 -12.83
C GLU A 287 -5.31 -21.61 -14.20
N ALA A 288 -6.54 -21.12 -14.27
CA ALA A 288 -7.12 -20.56 -15.48
C ALA A 288 -6.25 -19.43 -16.09
N PRO A 289 -6.11 -19.40 -17.44
CA PRO A 289 -5.41 -18.31 -18.14
C PRO A 289 -6.00 -16.92 -17.88
N ARG A 290 -5.16 -16.00 -17.41
CA ARG A 290 -5.48 -14.60 -17.19
C ARG A 290 -4.24 -13.68 -17.22
N THR A 291 -4.33 -12.60 -17.96
CA THR A 291 -3.29 -11.57 -17.97
C THR A 291 -3.81 -10.32 -17.28
N ALA A 292 -2.96 -9.69 -16.47
CA ALA A 292 -3.18 -8.35 -15.95
C ALA A 292 -2.00 -7.46 -16.33
N PHE A 293 -2.13 -6.18 -16.01
CA PHE A 293 -1.14 -5.17 -16.35
C PHE A 293 -0.62 -4.47 -15.09
N LEU A 294 0.68 -4.24 -15.06
CA LEU A 294 1.33 -3.28 -14.17
C LEU A 294 1.94 -2.19 -15.04
N ASP A 295 1.25 -1.07 -15.18
CA ASP A 295 1.52 -0.05 -16.18
C ASP A 295 1.43 -0.65 -17.61
N ASP A 296 2.54 -0.65 -18.35
CA ASP A 296 2.67 -1.23 -19.70
C ASP A 296 3.17 -2.69 -19.68
N TRP A 297 3.38 -3.26 -18.49
CA TRP A 297 3.89 -4.61 -18.32
C TRP A 297 2.75 -5.62 -18.20
N ALA A 298 2.60 -6.48 -19.22
CA ALA A 298 1.69 -7.62 -19.18
C ALA A 298 2.32 -8.81 -18.44
N LEU A 299 1.57 -9.40 -17.50
CA LEU A 299 2.03 -10.57 -16.72
C LEU A 299 0.88 -11.52 -16.38
N ARG A 300 1.22 -12.80 -16.15
CA ARG A 300 0.26 -13.79 -15.65
C ARG A 300 -0.11 -13.50 -14.21
N VAL A 301 -1.39 -13.62 -13.92
CA VAL A 301 -1.98 -13.59 -12.58
C VAL A 301 -2.86 -14.83 -12.37
N PRO A 302 -3.19 -15.21 -11.13
CA PRO A 302 -4.20 -16.24 -10.89
C PRO A 302 -5.52 -15.91 -11.60
N GLY A 303 -6.22 -16.91 -12.13
CA GLY A 303 -7.49 -16.70 -12.84
C GLY A 303 -8.56 -16.08 -11.93
N ASN A 304 -8.65 -16.55 -10.69
CA ASN A 304 -9.50 -16.04 -9.61
C ASN A 304 -8.80 -15.01 -8.69
N ALA A 305 -8.03 -14.10 -9.27
CA ALA A 305 -7.25 -13.12 -8.50
C ALA A 305 -8.08 -12.33 -7.47
N GLU A 306 -9.33 -11.98 -7.78
CA GLU A 306 -10.22 -11.26 -6.86
C GLU A 306 -10.53 -12.07 -5.60
N ASP A 307 -10.79 -13.38 -5.73
CA ASP A 307 -11.05 -14.25 -4.57
C ASP A 307 -9.82 -14.31 -3.66
N ILE A 308 -8.63 -14.40 -4.26
CA ILE A 308 -7.37 -14.37 -3.52
C ILE A 308 -7.18 -13.02 -2.82
N LEU A 309 -7.54 -11.91 -3.46
CA LEU A 309 -7.48 -10.59 -2.83
C LEU A 309 -8.48 -10.46 -1.69
N VAL A 310 -9.66 -11.08 -1.76
CA VAL A 310 -10.58 -11.22 -0.62
C VAL A 310 -9.95 -12.04 0.50
N GLN A 311 -9.31 -13.18 0.20
CA GLN A 311 -8.59 -13.99 1.19
C GLN A 311 -7.46 -13.21 1.89
N LEU A 312 -6.79 -12.31 1.19
CA LEU A 312 -5.64 -11.56 1.69
C LEU A 312 -6.02 -10.25 2.41
N TYR A 313 -7.00 -9.52 1.89
CA TYR A 313 -7.32 -8.14 2.30
C TYR A 313 -8.78 -7.94 2.74
N GLY A 314 -9.62 -8.97 2.57
CA GLY A 314 -11.05 -8.93 2.91
C GLY A 314 -11.89 -8.31 1.81
N VAL A 315 -13.22 -8.35 1.97
CA VAL A 315 -14.20 -7.93 0.94
C VAL A 315 -14.09 -6.47 0.48
N ASN A 316 -13.40 -5.63 1.24
CA ASN A 316 -13.23 -4.20 0.93
C ASN A 316 -11.90 -3.89 0.19
N TRP A 317 -11.17 -4.91 -0.29
CA TRP A 317 -9.86 -4.75 -0.93
C TRP A 317 -9.87 -3.79 -2.15
N VAL A 318 -11.02 -3.69 -2.83
CA VAL A 318 -11.22 -2.84 -4.01
C VAL A 318 -11.08 -1.35 -3.69
N THR A 319 -11.25 -0.95 -2.43
CA THR A 319 -11.15 0.45 -2.00
C THR A 319 -9.69 0.76 -1.59
N PRO A 320 -8.97 1.67 -2.27
CA PRO A 320 -7.56 1.96 -1.97
C PRO A 320 -7.35 2.67 -0.64
N ASP A 321 -6.89 1.95 0.40
CA ASP A 321 -6.73 2.48 1.76
C ASP A 321 -5.29 2.42 2.27
N GLN A 322 -4.60 3.57 2.32
CA GLN A 322 -3.25 3.65 2.93
C GLN A 322 -3.26 3.34 4.43
N GLY A 323 -4.38 3.62 5.10
CA GLY A 323 -4.59 3.31 6.50
C GLY A 323 -5.17 1.93 6.74
N HIS A 324 -5.24 1.08 5.70
CA HIS A 324 -5.89 -0.22 5.79
C HIS A 324 -5.35 -1.01 6.97
N ARG A 325 -6.20 -1.19 7.96
CA ARG A 325 -5.97 -2.12 9.06
C ARG A 325 -6.80 -3.34 8.77
N THR A 326 -6.11 -4.43 8.45
CA THR A 326 -6.76 -5.73 8.32
C THR A 326 -7.35 -6.11 9.68
N GLY A 327 -8.66 -6.38 9.72
CA GLY A 327 -9.35 -6.77 10.96
C GLY A 327 -8.92 -8.15 11.49
N ALA A 328 -8.36 -8.99 10.62
CA ALA A 328 -7.83 -10.30 10.97
C ALA A 328 -6.28 -10.30 10.96
N PRO A 329 -5.62 -10.98 11.92
CA PRO A 329 -4.17 -11.16 11.89
C PRO A 329 -3.74 -12.00 10.67
N LEU A 330 -2.49 -11.83 10.24
CA LEU A 330 -1.90 -12.70 9.22
C LEU A 330 -1.59 -14.04 9.88
N THR A 331 -2.07 -15.10 9.27
CA THR A 331 -1.87 -16.47 9.76
C THR A 331 -1.15 -17.27 8.70
N ASN A 332 -0.07 -17.94 9.09
CA ASN A 332 0.69 -18.84 8.24
C ASN A 332 0.89 -20.18 8.96
N ASP A 333 1.02 -21.26 8.19
CA ASP A 333 1.38 -22.57 8.73
C ASP A 333 2.90 -22.73 8.69
N PRO A 334 3.60 -22.73 9.84
CA PRO A 334 5.05 -22.78 9.89
C PRO A 334 5.62 -24.07 9.29
N ARG A 335 4.83 -25.14 9.14
CA ARG A 335 5.29 -26.38 8.49
C ARG A 335 5.60 -26.21 7.00
N TYR A 336 5.05 -25.18 6.37
CA TYR A 336 5.32 -24.83 4.97
C TYR A 336 6.41 -23.77 4.83
N SER A 337 7.03 -23.34 5.94
CA SER A 337 8.18 -22.43 5.93
C SER A 337 9.48 -23.22 5.85
N LEU A 338 10.50 -22.63 5.24
CA LEU A 338 11.85 -23.17 5.28
C LEU A 338 12.41 -23.05 6.71
N ASP A 339 12.92 -24.15 7.26
CA ASP A 339 13.55 -24.16 8.57
C ASP A 339 14.97 -23.58 8.55
N ASP A 340 15.57 -23.44 9.73
CA ASP A 340 16.92 -22.88 9.87
C ASP A 340 17.99 -23.69 9.13
N ALA A 341 17.83 -25.01 9.03
CA ALA A 341 18.79 -25.89 8.35
C ALA A 341 18.70 -25.72 6.83
N GLN A 342 17.49 -25.67 6.27
CA GLN A 342 17.21 -25.38 4.86
C GLN A 342 17.69 -23.97 4.50
N MET A 343 17.47 -22.99 5.38
CA MET A 343 17.95 -21.63 5.19
C MET A 343 19.48 -21.53 5.23
N ALA A 344 20.13 -22.26 6.14
CA ALA A 344 21.58 -22.36 6.19
C ALA A 344 22.14 -23.00 4.91
N GLU A 345 21.46 -24.01 4.35
CA GLU A 345 21.86 -24.63 3.10
C GLU A 345 21.78 -23.66 1.92
N LEU A 346 20.70 -22.88 1.81
CA LEU A 346 20.60 -21.82 0.80
C LEU A 346 21.73 -20.80 0.91
N ALA A 347 22.12 -20.42 2.14
CA ALA A 347 23.24 -19.52 2.37
C ALA A 347 24.58 -20.13 1.91
N ARG A 348 24.81 -21.42 2.14
CA ARG A 348 26.01 -22.14 1.65
C ARG A 348 26.05 -22.23 0.13
N LEU A 349 24.93 -22.57 -0.51
CA LEU A 349 24.82 -22.63 -1.97
C LEU A 349 25.13 -21.28 -2.62
N ARG A 350 24.63 -20.20 -2.03
CA ARG A 350 24.97 -18.83 -2.44
C ARG A 350 26.47 -18.55 -2.32
N ALA A 351 27.08 -18.89 -1.19
CA ALA A 351 28.52 -18.68 -0.97
C ALA A 351 29.38 -19.44 -1.99
N ARG A 352 29.05 -20.70 -2.26
CA ARG A 352 29.74 -21.54 -3.27
C ARG A 352 29.62 -20.95 -4.67
N THR A 353 28.43 -20.51 -5.05
CA THR A 353 28.20 -19.87 -6.37
C THR A 353 29.02 -18.60 -6.50
N LYS A 354 29.03 -17.74 -5.48
CA LYS A 354 29.83 -16.51 -5.47
C LYS A 354 31.32 -16.79 -5.64
N ALA A 355 31.86 -17.78 -4.92
CA ALA A 355 33.26 -18.19 -5.03
C ALA A 355 33.61 -18.69 -6.43
N ARG A 356 32.73 -19.50 -7.05
CA ARG A 356 32.94 -20.02 -8.41
C ARG A 356 32.96 -18.91 -9.46
N THR A 357 32.06 -17.93 -9.36
CA THR A 357 32.01 -16.79 -10.29
C THR A 357 33.22 -15.89 -10.13
N ALA A 358 33.67 -15.63 -8.89
CA ALA A 358 34.88 -14.86 -8.63
C ALA A 358 36.14 -15.55 -9.19
N GLY A 359 36.27 -16.88 -9.01
CA GLY A 359 37.39 -17.65 -9.54
C GLY A 359 37.46 -17.69 -11.08
N LYS A 360 36.30 -17.70 -11.77
CA LYS A 360 36.25 -17.59 -13.24
C LYS A 360 36.71 -16.22 -13.74
N ALA A 361 36.32 -15.14 -13.06
CA ALA A 361 36.72 -13.78 -13.42
C ALA A 361 38.22 -13.49 -13.23
N ALA A 362 38.88 -14.22 -12.32
CA ALA A 362 40.31 -14.03 -12.02
C ALA A 362 41.27 -14.76 -12.97
N ARG A 363 40.77 -15.60 -13.89
CA ARG A 363 41.63 -16.23 -14.91
C ARG A 363 41.87 -15.24 -16.06
N PRO A 364 43.13 -14.90 -16.40
CA PRO A 364 43.41 -14.03 -17.53
C PRO A 364 42.88 -14.66 -18.82
N PRO A 365 42.37 -13.86 -19.78
CA PRO A 365 41.95 -14.38 -21.08
C PRO A 365 43.15 -15.08 -21.73
N ARG A 366 42.92 -16.29 -22.22
CA ARG A 366 43.92 -17.10 -22.93
C ARG A 366 44.16 -16.57 -24.33
#